data_AF-A0A1M3J6J4-F1
#
_entry.id   AF-A0A1M3J6J4-F1
#
_cell.length_a   1.000
_cell.length_b   1.000
_cell.length_c   1.000
_cell.angle_alpha   90.00
_cell.angle_beta   90.00
_cell.angle_gamma   90.00
#
_symmetry.space_group_name_H-M   'P 1'
#
loop_
_entity.id
_entity.type
_entity.pdbx_description
1 polymer ?
#
loop_
_entity_poly.entity_id
_entity_poly.type
_entity_poly.pdbx_seq_one_letter_code
_entity_poly.pdbx_strand_id
1 'polypeptide(L)'
;MKNYRFVLALLFTLGITSAYATDHDCDQCRGAIGASIHGSTGKWLDQNVPHRNWQCYEVEDLGQPSQDCEMCEREVVRYVHRMNHANHPSLNVGCICAGHMEGNLEAAKSRDKELRSRTQRRANWLALKWKTSKNGNPYIKTRANNLDNNPHHVVITKSGQRYSASIDKSYINKWYNTLDEARLAAFDQLWPSKLAQ
;
A
#
# COMPACT_ATOMS: atom_id res chain seq x y z
N MET A 1 5.98 -77.41 25.84
CA MET A 1 6.40 -76.49 26.93
C MET A 1 7.29 -75.42 26.34
N LYS A 2 7.04 -74.14 26.69
CA LYS A 2 7.68 -72.88 26.24
C LYS A 2 7.16 -72.38 24.88
N ASN A 3 6.12 -71.55 24.79
CA ASN A 3 5.89 -70.15 25.24
C ASN A 3 5.92 -69.21 24.02
N TYR A 4 4.77 -69.10 23.34
CA TYR A 4 4.48 -68.05 22.36
C TYR A 4 4.09 -66.77 23.12
N ARG A 5 4.85 -65.69 22.95
CA ARG A 5 4.47 -64.35 23.43
C ARG A 5 3.70 -63.63 22.34
N PHE A 6 2.38 -63.58 22.49
CA PHE A 6 1.50 -62.61 21.85
C PHE A 6 1.77 -61.23 22.46
N VAL A 7 2.01 -60.21 21.63
CA VAL A 7 1.89 -58.81 22.04
C VAL A 7 0.82 -58.16 21.18
N LEU A 8 -0.22 -57.72 21.89
CA LEU A 8 -1.44 -57.09 21.42
C LEU A 8 -1.12 -55.68 20.89
N ALA A 9 -1.47 -55.39 19.64
CA ALA A 9 -1.47 -54.02 19.11
C ALA A 9 -2.78 -53.33 19.52
N LEU A 10 -2.70 -52.40 20.46
CA LEU A 10 -3.82 -51.54 20.87
C LEU A 10 -3.78 -50.23 20.06
N LEU A 11 -4.72 -50.11 19.13
CA LEU A 11 -5.09 -48.86 18.48
C LEU A 11 -5.90 -48.01 19.46
N PHE A 12 -5.41 -46.82 19.79
CA PHE A 12 -6.23 -45.74 20.36
C PHE A 12 -6.06 -44.50 19.50
N THR A 13 -7.08 -44.23 18.69
CA THR A 13 -7.37 -42.89 18.18
C THR A 13 -8.16 -42.14 19.25
N LEU A 14 -7.89 -40.84 19.37
CA LEU A 14 -8.85 -39.72 19.45
C LEU A 14 -8.32 -38.58 20.33
N GLY A 15 -8.42 -37.36 19.79
CA GLY A 15 -8.55 -36.14 20.60
C GLY A 15 -7.45 -35.10 20.40
N ILE A 16 -7.39 -34.44 19.24
CA ILE A 16 -6.79 -33.10 19.17
C ILE A 16 -7.86 -32.13 19.63
N THR A 17 -7.92 -31.83 20.92
CA THR A 17 -8.65 -30.67 21.42
C THR A 17 -7.79 -29.44 21.17
N SER A 18 -8.24 -28.63 20.22
CA SER A 18 -7.69 -27.31 19.91
C SER A 18 -7.59 -26.48 21.19
N ALA A 19 -6.38 -26.04 21.52
CA ALA A 19 -6.11 -25.12 22.60
C ALA A 19 -6.91 -23.82 22.38
N TYR A 20 -7.77 -23.48 23.33
CA TYR A 20 -8.12 -22.08 23.55
C TYR A 20 -6.87 -21.43 24.13
N ALA A 21 -6.12 -20.73 23.28
CA ALA A 21 -4.99 -19.93 23.70
C ALA A 21 -5.53 -18.76 24.54
N THR A 22 -5.53 -18.91 25.86
CA THR A 22 -5.60 -17.76 26.76
C THR A 22 -4.30 -17.00 26.62
N ASP A 23 -4.42 -15.71 26.34
CA ASP A 23 -3.35 -14.73 26.21
C ASP A 23 -2.35 -14.90 27.38
N HIS A 24 -1.17 -15.46 27.09
CA HIS A 24 -0.13 -15.72 28.07
C HIS A 24 0.99 -14.70 27.85
N ASP A 25 0.99 -13.63 28.67
CA ASP A 25 2.08 -12.64 28.70
C ASP A 25 3.20 -13.15 29.64
N CYS A 26 4.29 -13.65 29.07
CA CYS A 26 5.50 -14.00 29.81
C CYS A 26 6.77 -13.49 29.13
N ASP A 27 7.82 -13.29 29.93
CA ASP A 27 9.10 -12.71 29.47
C ASP A 27 9.81 -13.54 28.40
N GLN A 28 9.58 -14.86 28.34
CA GLN A 28 10.11 -15.71 27.28
C GLN A 28 9.39 -15.50 25.94
N CYS A 29 8.08 -15.25 25.95
CA CYS A 29 7.31 -14.91 24.74
C CYS A 29 7.65 -13.51 24.22
N ARG A 30 7.96 -12.54 25.10
CA ARG A 30 8.49 -11.22 24.70
C ARG A 30 9.81 -11.32 23.93
N GLY A 31 10.65 -12.30 24.26
CA GLY A 31 11.91 -12.55 23.57
C GLY A 31 11.80 -13.30 22.24
N ALA A 32 10.68 -13.98 21.98
CA ALA A 32 10.49 -14.84 20.81
C ALA A 32 9.79 -14.16 19.62
N ILE A 33 9.22 -12.96 19.83
CA ILE A 33 8.84 -12.07 18.73
C ILE A 33 10.13 -11.42 18.24
N GLY A 34 10.69 -11.93 17.14
CA GLY A 34 11.86 -11.32 16.49
C GLY A 34 11.67 -9.81 16.41
N ALA A 35 12.61 -9.06 16.98
CA ALA A 35 12.50 -7.64 17.30
C ALA A 35 12.02 -6.80 16.10
N SER A 36 10.72 -6.62 16.01
CA SER A 36 10.18 -5.37 15.51
C SER A 36 10.49 -4.34 16.59
N ILE A 37 11.55 -3.56 16.40
CA ILE A 37 11.99 -2.48 17.29
C ILE A 37 10.96 -1.29 17.27
N HIS A 38 9.76 -1.49 16.74
CA HIS A 38 8.69 -0.48 16.80
C HIS A 38 8.17 -0.40 18.24
N GLY A 39 8.28 0.79 18.85
CA GLY A 39 7.94 1.00 20.27
C GLY A 39 9.10 1.50 21.16
N SER A 40 10.34 1.50 20.66
CA SER A 40 11.54 1.76 21.50
C SER A 40 12.27 3.08 21.21
N THR A 41 11.78 3.89 20.27
CA THR A 41 12.36 5.20 19.92
C THR A 41 11.28 6.20 19.53
N GLY A 42 11.66 7.48 19.50
CA GLY A 42 10.81 8.58 19.08
C GLY A 42 9.57 8.74 19.95
N LYS A 43 8.46 9.14 19.33
CA LYS A 43 7.17 9.37 20.00
C LYS A 43 6.54 8.13 20.62
N TRP A 44 7.02 6.92 20.30
CA TRP A 44 6.61 5.72 21.02
C TRP A 44 7.00 5.74 22.51
N LEU A 45 8.03 6.50 22.88
CA LEU A 45 8.46 6.67 24.28
C LEU A 45 7.76 7.84 24.98
N ASP A 46 7.04 8.69 24.24
CA ASP A 46 6.33 9.83 24.78
C ASP A 46 4.94 9.41 25.28
N GLN A 47 4.66 9.65 26.55
CA GLN A 47 3.37 9.35 27.19
C GLN A 47 2.26 10.32 26.77
N ASN A 48 2.62 11.50 26.25
CA ASN A 48 1.67 12.49 25.75
C ASN A 48 1.17 12.18 24.33
N VAL A 49 1.83 11.25 23.63
CA VAL A 49 1.43 10.85 22.28
C VAL A 49 0.57 9.59 22.37
N PRO A 50 -0.67 9.59 21.86
CA PRO A 50 -1.51 8.40 21.82
C PRO A 50 -0.84 7.29 21.00
N HIS A 51 -0.86 6.05 21.48
CA HIS A 51 -0.24 4.91 20.78
C HIS A 51 -1.23 4.10 19.95
N ARG A 52 -2.54 4.35 20.09
CA ARG A 52 -3.66 3.62 19.46
C ARG A 52 -4.77 4.58 19.06
N ASN A 53 -5.80 4.05 18.39
CA ASN A 53 -7.00 4.78 17.95
C ASN A 53 -6.73 5.88 16.91
N TRP A 54 -5.66 5.74 16.14
CA TRP A 54 -5.41 6.59 14.99
C TRP A 54 -6.16 6.10 13.77
N GLN A 55 -6.44 7.01 12.85
CA GLN A 55 -7.09 6.73 11.58
C GLN A 55 -6.21 7.21 10.42
N CYS A 56 -5.91 6.31 9.49
CA CYS A 56 -5.24 6.67 8.24
C CYS A 56 -6.27 7.32 7.30
N TYR A 57 -6.11 8.60 6.99
CA TYR A 57 -7.03 9.31 6.09
C TYR A 57 -6.47 9.53 4.69
N GLU A 58 -5.15 9.45 4.52
CA GLU A 58 -4.49 9.62 3.22
C GLU A 58 -3.20 8.77 3.15
N VAL A 59 -2.86 8.31 1.94
CA VAL A 59 -1.53 7.77 1.64
C VAL A 59 -0.95 8.43 0.40
N GLU A 60 0.33 8.79 0.46
CA GLU A 60 1.02 9.55 -0.59
C GLU A 60 2.40 8.96 -0.91
N ASP A 61 2.77 8.97 -2.20
CA ASP A 61 4.14 8.68 -2.65
C ASP A 61 4.88 10.01 -2.86
N LEU A 62 5.91 10.27 -2.06
CA LEU A 62 6.78 11.46 -2.18
C LEU A 62 7.76 11.37 -3.37
N GLY A 63 7.77 10.25 -4.10
CA GLY A 63 8.65 9.99 -5.24
C GLY A 63 10.05 9.47 -4.84
N GLN A 64 10.54 9.85 -3.66
CA GLN A 64 11.79 9.37 -3.07
C GLN A 64 11.67 9.34 -1.54
N PRO A 65 12.53 8.60 -0.82
CA PRO A 65 12.59 8.68 0.65
C PRO A 65 13.04 10.08 1.06
N SER A 66 12.13 10.88 1.62
CA SER A 66 12.39 12.30 1.91
C SER A 66 11.78 12.83 3.20
N GLN A 67 11.06 11.99 3.95
CA GLN A 67 10.41 12.42 5.18
C GLN A 67 10.68 11.44 6.31
N ASP A 68 11.07 11.91 7.49
CA ASP A 68 11.20 11.04 8.65
C ASP A 68 9.82 10.56 9.13
N CYS A 69 9.72 9.29 9.50
CA CYS A 69 8.54 8.75 10.17
C CYS A 69 8.36 9.47 11.51
N GLU A 70 7.31 10.29 11.63
CA GLU A 70 7.13 11.14 12.81
C GLU A 70 6.86 10.36 14.09
N MET A 71 6.49 9.07 14.00
CA MET A 71 6.24 8.25 15.19
C MET A 71 7.52 7.56 15.72
N CYS A 72 8.28 6.87 14.87
CA CYS A 72 9.50 6.16 15.31
C CYS A 72 10.77 7.02 15.25
N GLU A 73 10.74 8.11 14.48
CA GLU A 73 11.83 9.09 14.30
C GLU A 73 13.15 8.44 13.88
N ARG A 74 13.07 7.39 13.05
CA ARG A 74 14.22 6.58 12.63
C ARG A 74 14.28 6.35 11.13
N GLU A 75 13.13 6.06 10.52
CA GLU A 75 13.06 5.69 9.11
C GLU A 75 12.71 6.90 8.27
N VAL A 76 13.49 7.15 7.22
CA VAL A 76 13.13 8.07 6.15
C VAL A 76 12.17 7.35 5.20
N VAL A 77 10.91 7.76 5.20
CA VAL A 77 9.81 7.17 4.44
C VAL A 77 9.60 7.87 3.10
N ARG A 78 9.26 7.07 2.10
CA ARG A 78 8.80 7.51 0.76
C ARG A 78 7.28 7.48 0.65
N TYR A 79 6.70 6.38 1.13
CA TYR A 79 5.25 6.15 1.12
C TYR A 79 4.70 6.55 2.48
N VAL A 80 4.10 7.72 2.53
CA VAL A 80 3.62 8.34 3.76
C VAL A 80 2.18 7.92 4.01
N HIS A 81 1.92 7.49 5.25
CA HIS A 81 0.58 7.33 5.78
C HIS A 81 0.27 8.54 6.66
N ARG A 82 -0.74 9.32 6.29
CA ARG A 82 -1.20 10.44 7.12
C ARG A 82 -2.23 9.94 8.12
N MET A 83 -1.89 10.06 9.39
CA MET A 83 -2.63 9.54 10.52
C MET A 83 -3.26 10.68 11.30
N ASN A 84 -4.55 10.59 11.59
CA ASN A 84 -5.29 11.52 12.44
C ASN A 84 -5.68 10.85 13.77
N HIS A 85 -5.75 11.62 14.85
CA HIS A 85 -6.25 11.18 16.16
C HIS A 85 -7.06 12.31 16.79
N ALA A 86 -8.14 11.98 17.51
CA ALA A 86 -9.07 12.97 18.05
C ALA A 86 -8.40 14.00 18.99
N ASN A 87 -7.36 13.57 19.71
CA ASN A 87 -6.69 14.36 20.76
C ASN A 87 -5.22 14.68 20.44
N HIS A 88 -4.78 14.52 19.20
CA HIS A 88 -3.39 14.79 18.84
C HIS A 88 -3.30 15.30 17.39
N PRO A 89 -2.40 16.26 17.08
CA PRO A 89 -2.12 16.66 15.70
C PRO A 89 -1.82 15.46 14.79
N SER A 90 -2.18 15.57 13.52
CA SER A 90 -1.89 14.53 12.54
C SER A 90 -0.39 14.24 12.43
N LEU A 91 -0.05 12.99 12.19
CA LEU A 91 1.33 12.53 12.00
C LEU A 91 1.47 11.82 10.65
N ASN A 92 2.60 12.03 10.01
CA ASN A 92 3.03 11.36 8.79
C ASN A 92 4.01 10.26 9.17
N VAL A 93 3.64 9.03 8.86
CA VAL A 93 4.39 7.86 9.36
C VAL A 93 4.57 6.83 8.27
N GLY A 94 5.51 5.91 8.49
CA GLY A 94 5.67 4.72 7.65
C GLY A 94 4.58 3.68 7.90
N CYS A 95 4.42 2.78 6.93
CA CYS A 95 3.42 1.70 6.93
C CYS A 95 3.34 0.92 8.26
N ILE A 96 4.47 0.52 8.84
CA ILE A 96 4.45 -0.29 10.06
C ILE A 96 3.99 0.52 11.28
N CYS A 97 4.45 1.77 11.43
CA CYS A 97 3.98 2.65 12.49
C CYS A 97 2.48 2.96 12.35
N ALA A 98 2.01 3.25 11.13
CA ALA A 98 0.58 3.43 10.86
C ALA A 98 -0.24 2.22 11.31
N GLY A 99 0.21 1.01 10.96
CA GLY A 99 -0.45 -0.24 11.33
C GLY A 99 -0.57 -0.45 12.84
N HIS A 100 0.48 -0.13 13.59
CA HIS A 100 0.45 -0.19 15.05
C HIS A 100 -0.45 0.91 15.66
N MET A 101 -0.40 2.12 15.13
CA MET A 101 -1.20 3.27 15.59
C MET A 101 -2.70 3.07 15.38
N GLU A 102 -3.12 2.45 14.27
CA GLU A 102 -4.53 2.15 14.00
C GLU A 102 -4.98 0.78 14.55
N GLY A 103 -4.05 -0.02 15.07
CA GLY A 103 -4.32 -1.37 15.58
C GLY A 103 -4.60 -2.42 14.50
N ASN A 104 -4.30 -2.12 13.24
CA ASN A 104 -4.52 -3.03 12.11
C ASN A 104 -3.35 -2.99 11.11
N LEU A 105 -2.33 -3.82 11.36
CA LEU A 105 -1.14 -3.87 10.52
C LEU A 105 -1.43 -4.32 9.07
N GLU A 106 -2.36 -5.24 8.88
CA GLU A 106 -2.68 -5.77 7.55
C GLU A 106 -3.41 -4.74 6.69
N ALA A 107 -4.27 -3.91 7.29
CA ALA A 107 -4.89 -2.78 6.59
C ALA A 107 -3.82 -1.77 6.12
N ALA A 108 -2.88 -1.39 6.98
CA ALA A 108 -1.76 -0.51 6.60
C ALA A 108 -0.91 -1.11 5.47
N LYS A 109 -0.50 -2.38 5.58
CA LYS A 109 0.25 -3.07 4.52
C LYS A 109 -0.51 -3.14 3.20
N SER A 110 -1.83 -3.35 3.24
CA SER A 110 -2.67 -3.37 2.05
C SER A 110 -2.65 -2.02 1.32
N ARG A 111 -2.78 -0.90 2.07
CA ARG A 111 -2.70 0.45 1.51
C ARG A 111 -1.32 0.75 0.93
N ASP A 112 -0.24 0.44 1.65
CA ASP A 112 1.14 0.62 1.17
C ASP A 112 1.41 -0.21 -0.10
N LYS A 113 0.96 -1.47 -0.13
CA LYS A 113 1.07 -2.34 -1.31
C LYS A 113 0.32 -1.78 -2.52
N GLU A 114 -0.91 -1.28 -2.34
CA GLU A 114 -1.66 -0.66 -3.43
C GLU A 114 -0.96 0.61 -3.94
N LEU A 115 -0.43 1.45 -3.04
CA LEU A 115 0.28 2.67 -3.42
C LEU A 115 1.57 2.37 -4.20
N ARG A 116 2.35 1.38 -3.76
CA ARG A 116 3.53 0.89 -4.50
C ARG A 116 3.15 0.31 -5.86
N SER A 117 2.09 -0.49 -5.91
CA SER A 117 1.59 -1.07 -7.17
C SER A 117 1.15 0.01 -8.14
N ARG A 118 0.42 1.03 -7.65
CA ARG A 118 0.02 2.19 -8.43
C ARG A 118 1.23 2.95 -8.96
N THR A 119 2.22 3.21 -8.11
CA THR A 119 3.48 3.89 -8.48
C THR A 119 4.19 3.15 -9.61
N GLN A 120 4.30 1.83 -9.51
CA GLN A 120 4.90 1.01 -10.57
C GLN A 120 4.08 1.04 -11.85
N ARG A 121 2.74 0.94 -11.77
CA ARG A 121 1.85 1.05 -12.94
C ARG A 121 2.00 2.41 -13.63
N ARG A 122 2.09 3.49 -12.84
CA ARG A 122 2.27 4.86 -13.32
C ARG A 122 3.60 5.04 -14.04
N ALA A 123 4.69 4.44 -13.53
CA ALA A 123 5.98 4.42 -14.22
C ALA A 123 5.92 3.59 -15.52
N ASN A 124 5.34 2.38 -15.45
CA ASN A 124 5.21 1.49 -16.60
C ASN A 124 4.34 2.08 -17.72
N TRP A 125 3.37 2.95 -17.38
CA TRP A 125 2.50 3.63 -18.34
C TRP A 125 3.28 4.41 -19.40
N LEU A 126 4.39 5.06 -19.01
CA LEU A 126 5.26 5.78 -19.93
C LEU A 126 6.03 4.84 -20.86
N ALA A 127 6.35 3.63 -20.39
CA ALA A 127 7.07 2.61 -21.15
C ALA A 127 6.18 1.82 -22.12
N LEU A 128 4.85 1.99 -22.07
CA LEU A 128 3.93 1.30 -22.98
C LEU A 128 4.16 1.71 -24.44
N LYS A 129 3.85 0.80 -25.37
CA LYS A 129 3.92 1.10 -26.81
C LYS A 129 2.72 1.93 -27.25
N TRP A 130 2.90 3.24 -27.29
CA TRP A 130 1.94 4.19 -27.88
C TRP A 130 1.92 4.07 -29.39
N LYS A 131 0.73 4.14 -29.99
CA LYS A 131 0.55 4.20 -31.44
C LYS A 131 0.40 5.66 -31.87
N THR A 132 0.64 5.92 -33.15
CA THR A 132 0.43 7.25 -33.74
C THR A 132 -0.81 7.22 -34.62
N SER A 133 -1.72 8.16 -34.42
CA SER A 133 -2.93 8.30 -35.23
C SER A 133 -2.61 8.91 -36.61
N LYS A 134 -3.58 8.89 -37.53
CA LYS A 134 -3.45 9.55 -38.85
C LYS A 134 -3.10 11.04 -38.74
N ASN A 135 -3.55 11.69 -37.67
CA ASN A 135 -3.32 13.11 -37.39
C ASN A 135 -2.00 13.36 -36.61
N GLY A 136 -1.14 12.35 -36.47
CA GLY A 136 0.14 12.46 -35.76
C GLY A 136 0.04 12.39 -34.23
N ASN A 137 -1.17 12.31 -33.67
CA ASN A 137 -1.36 12.27 -32.22
C ASN A 137 -1.03 10.89 -31.64
N PRO A 138 -0.21 10.79 -30.57
CA PRO A 138 -0.01 9.55 -29.82
C PRO A 138 -1.32 9.09 -29.18
N TYR A 139 -1.59 7.79 -29.22
CA TYR A 139 -2.74 7.20 -28.55
C TYR A 139 -2.45 5.78 -28.06
N ILE A 140 -3.22 5.35 -27.07
CA ILE A 140 -3.24 3.98 -26.58
C ILE A 140 -4.68 3.55 -26.30
N LYS A 141 -4.97 2.27 -26.55
CA LYS A 141 -6.20 1.62 -26.11
C LYS A 141 -5.83 0.71 -24.95
N THR A 142 -6.36 0.98 -23.77
CA THR A 142 -6.18 0.10 -22.63
C THR A 142 -6.95 -1.20 -22.85
N ARG A 143 -6.68 -2.20 -22.01
CA ARG A 143 -7.40 -3.46 -21.99
C ARG A 143 -8.05 -3.61 -20.63
N ALA A 144 -9.19 -4.30 -20.61
CA ALA A 144 -9.81 -4.75 -19.39
C ALA A 144 -8.79 -5.52 -18.54
N ASN A 145 -8.75 -5.23 -17.25
CA ASN A 145 -7.89 -5.88 -16.27
C ASN A 145 -8.52 -5.80 -14.87
N ASN A 146 -7.84 -6.36 -13.87
CA ASN A 146 -8.37 -6.44 -12.49
C ASN A 146 -8.63 -5.09 -11.81
N LEU A 147 -8.14 -3.97 -12.38
CA LEU A 147 -8.36 -2.61 -11.85
C LEU A 147 -9.53 -1.94 -12.52
N ASP A 148 -9.73 -2.22 -13.80
CA ASP A 148 -10.72 -1.58 -14.64
C ASP A 148 -11.13 -2.53 -15.75
N ASN A 149 -12.40 -2.91 -15.73
CA ASN A 149 -12.98 -3.82 -16.69
C ASN A 149 -13.29 -3.14 -18.04
N ASN A 150 -13.22 -1.82 -18.10
CA ASN A 150 -13.52 -1.06 -19.30
C ASN A 150 -12.24 -0.71 -20.07
N PRO A 151 -12.13 -1.07 -21.36
CA PRO A 151 -11.11 -0.53 -22.23
C PRO A 151 -11.33 0.97 -22.47
N HIS A 152 -10.28 1.76 -22.31
CA HIS A 152 -10.27 3.19 -22.50
C HIS A 152 -9.41 3.58 -23.70
N HIS A 153 -9.86 4.57 -24.47
CA HIS A 153 -9.09 5.15 -25.55
C HIS A 153 -8.50 6.49 -25.10
N VAL A 154 -7.19 6.50 -24.89
CA VAL A 154 -6.43 7.68 -24.49
C VAL A 154 -5.70 8.25 -25.70
N VAL A 155 -5.87 9.54 -25.95
CA VAL A 155 -5.20 10.28 -27.03
C VAL A 155 -4.50 11.49 -26.43
N ILE A 156 -3.24 11.72 -26.80
CA ILE A 156 -2.51 12.94 -26.45
C ILE A 156 -2.61 13.92 -27.60
N THR A 157 -3.04 15.14 -27.32
CA THR A 157 -3.10 16.24 -28.27
C THR A 157 -1.94 17.21 -28.01
N LYS A 158 -1.45 17.83 -29.09
CA LYS A 158 -0.41 18.86 -29.03
C LYS A 158 -0.94 20.15 -29.64
N SER A 159 -0.71 21.27 -28.96
CA SER A 159 -0.96 22.62 -29.48
C SER A 159 0.23 23.51 -29.15
N GLY A 160 0.94 23.99 -30.18
CA GLY A 160 2.22 24.67 -30.01
C GLY A 160 3.24 23.79 -29.28
N GLN A 161 3.73 24.28 -28.13
CA GLN A 161 4.66 23.55 -27.26
C GLN A 161 3.97 22.84 -26.09
N ARG A 162 2.63 22.87 -26.02
CA ARG A 162 1.87 22.28 -24.91
C ARG A 162 1.17 21.00 -25.32
N TYR A 163 0.96 20.14 -24.34
CA TYR A 163 0.33 18.83 -24.49
C TYR A 163 -0.91 18.73 -23.60
N SER A 164 -1.93 18.02 -24.06
CA SER A 164 -3.07 17.65 -23.24
C SER A 164 -3.50 16.22 -23.59
N ALA A 165 -4.46 15.67 -22.86
CA ALA A 165 -4.97 14.34 -23.12
C ALA A 165 -6.50 14.35 -23.22
N SER A 166 -7.03 13.33 -23.89
CA SER A 166 -8.44 12.99 -23.86
C SER A 166 -8.61 11.51 -23.56
N ILE A 167 -9.61 11.18 -22.74
CA ILE A 167 -9.99 9.82 -22.38
C ILE A 167 -11.42 9.62 -22.90
N ASP A 168 -11.62 8.66 -23.80
CA ASP A 168 -12.93 8.37 -24.40
C ASP A 168 -13.66 9.60 -24.95
N LYS A 169 -12.89 10.48 -25.60
CA LYS A 169 -13.32 11.77 -26.18
C LYS A 169 -13.59 12.90 -25.17
N SER A 170 -13.48 12.63 -23.87
CA SER A 170 -13.51 13.66 -22.82
C SER A 170 -12.12 14.25 -22.61
N TYR A 171 -11.99 15.57 -22.74
CA TYR A 171 -10.70 16.27 -22.61
C TYR A 171 -10.33 16.53 -21.15
N ILE A 172 -9.05 16.38 -20.84
CA ILE A 172 -8.48 16.87 -19.58
C ILE A 172 -8.37 18.40 -19.67
N ASN A 173 -9.01 19.12 -18.76
CA ASN A 173 -9.00 20.59 -18.74
C ASN A 173 -7.68 21.15 -18.15
N LYS A 174 -6.54 20.71 -18.69
CA LYS A 174 -5.19 21.16 -18.32
C LYS A 174 -4.21 20.92 -19.46
N TRP A 175 -3.26 21.84 -19.60
CA TRP A 175 -2.17 21.78 -20.57
C TRP A 175 -0.81 21.67 -19.88
N TYR A 176 -0.04 20.70 -20.33
CA TYR A 176 1.26 20.30 -19.78
C TYR A 176 2.41 20.73 -20.70
N ASN A 177 3.61 20.84 -20.14
CA ASN A 177 4.79 21.27 -20.88
C ASN A 177 5.44 20.10 -21.64
N THR A 178 5.24 18.87 -21.17
CA THR A 178 5.82 17.68 -21.78
C THR A 178 4.77 16.64 -22.18
N LEU A 179 5.14 15.80 -23.15
CA LEU A 179 4.35 14.65 -23.57
C LEU A 179 4.09 13.68 -22.40
N ASP A 180 5.11 13.43 -21.58
CA ASP A 180 5.02 12.47 -20.48
C ASP A 180 4.15 12.99 -19.33
N GLU A 181 4.18 14.29 -19.03
CA GLU A 181 3.24 14.91 -18.09
C GLU A 181 1.79 14.70 -18.53
N ALA A 182 1.47 14.92 -19.82
CA ALA A 182 0.11 14.70 -20.34
C ALA A 182 -0.29 13.22 -20.31
N ARG A 183 0.63 12.30 -20.59
CA ARG A 183 0.40 10.85 -20.46
C ARG A 183 0.12 10.46 -19.01
N LEU A 184 0.92 10.94 -18.08
CA LEU A 184 0.75 10.68 -16.65
C LEU A 184 -0.55 11.26 -16.12
N ALA A 185 -0.94 12.45 -16.57
CA ALA A 185 -2.24 13.04 -16.23
C ALA A 185 -3.41 12.16 -16.66
N ALA A 186 -3.35 11.57 -17.85
CA ALA A 186 -4.36 10.61 -18.30
C ALA A 186 -4.39 9.35 -17.43
N PHE A 187 -3.22 8.85 -17.01
CA PHE A 187 -3.15 7.73 -16.05
C PHE A 187 -3.78 8.11 -14.71
N ASP A 188 -3.45 9.28 -14.18
CA ASP A 188 -3.91 9.74 -12.87
C ASP A 188 -5.44 9.96 -12.85
N GLN A 189 -6.03 10.36 -13.98
CA GLN A 189 -7.49 10.48 -14.13
C GLN A 189 -8.20 9.13 -14.30
N LEU A 190 -7.59 8.15 -14.99
CA LEU A 190 -8.14 6.80 -15.11
C LEU A 190 -8.09 6.02 -13.79
N TRP A 191 -6.95 6.12 -13.09
CA TRP A 191 -6.68 5.34 -11.88
C TRP A 191 -6.18 6.26 -10.76
N PRO A 192 -7.08 7.06 -10.16
CA PRO A 192 -6.74 7.90 -9.02
C PRO A 192 -6.29 7.07 -7.82
N SER A 193 -5.55 7.69 -6.88
CA SER A 193 -5.25 7.04 -5.60
C SER A 193 -6.55 6.80 -4.83
N LYS A 194 -6.75 5.61 -4.28
CA LYS A 194 -8.01 5.19 -3.63
C LYS A 194 -8.32 5.91 -2.31
N LEU A 195 -7.36 6.64 -1.76
CA LEU A 195 -7.47 7.31 -0.45
C LEU A 195 -7.25 8.82 -0.52
N ALA A 196 -7.12 9.37 -1.74
CA ALA A 196 -7.05 10.81 -1.97
C ALA A 196 -8.42 11.36 -2.44
N GLN A 197 -9.52 10.68 -2.09
CA GLN A 197 -10.90 11.02 -2.47
C GLN A 197 -11.74 11.30 -1.23
#